data_AF-A0A530BNZ4-F1
#
_entry.id   AF-A0A530BNZ4-F1
#
_cell.length_a   1.000
_cell.length_b   1.000
_cell.length_c   1.000
_cell.angle_alpha   90.00
_cell.angle_beta   90.00
_cell.angle_gamma   90.00
#
_symmetry.space_group_name_H-M   'P 1'
#
loop_
_entity.id
_entity.type
_entity.pdbx_description
1 polymer ?
#
loop_
_entity_poly.entity_id
_entity_poly.type
_entity_poly.pdbx_seq_one_letter_code
_entity_poly.pdbx_strand_id
1 'polypeptide(L)'
;MSAIAASQPLPETRASPVFRFAMLLPGGLVTFFLILFALGLVIFLAFRGNDGSLLGVGLTAANFVTVATDPLYWTVTLRSLVIAGLVTLVTVVTAYPVAYYLAFHAGRRRGLL
;
A
#
# COMPACT_ATOMS: atom_id res chain seq x y z
N MET A 1 57.19 -2.51 6.36
CA MET A 1 56.33 -2.44 5.15
C MET A 1 55.28 -3.53 5.33
N SER A 2 54.23 -3.29 6.11
CA SER A 2 52.98 -2.62 5.69
C SER A 2 52.29 -3.45 4.60
N ALA A 3 51.09 -4.00 4.72
CA ALA A 3 50.07 -3.93 5.74
C ALA A 3 49.15 -5.16 5.50
N ILE A 4 49.12 -6.12 6.42
CA ILE A 4 48.01 -7.06 6.51
C ILE A 4 47.14 -6.52 7.64
N ALA A 5 46.45 -5.41 7.34
CA ALA A 5 45.30 -4.99 8.12
C ALA A 5 44.22 -6.03 7.83
N ALA A 6 44.25 -7.11 8.60
CA ALA A 6 43.20 -8.11 8.65
C ALA A 6 41.87 -7.36 8.76
N SER A 7 41.02 -7.49 7.75
CA SER A 7 39.64 -7.05 7.76
C SER A 7 38.94 -7.79 8.91
N GLN A 8 39.02 -7.21 10.11
CA GLN A 8 38.23 -7.65 11.25
C GLN A 8 36.77 -7.61 10.79
N PRO A 9 36.02 -8.73 10.80
CA PRO A 9 34.60 -8.67 10.53
C PRO A 9 34.00 -7.72 11.56
N LEU A 10 33.36 -6.64 11.08
CA LEU A 10 32.67 -5.68 11.93
C LEU A 10 31.78 -6.46 12.91
N PRO A 11 31.76 -6.13 14.21
CA PRO A 11 30.90 -6.81 15.15
C PRO A 11 29.45 -6.63 14.67
N GLU A 12 28.85 -7.70 14.16
CA GLU A 12 27.42 -7.73 13.86
C GLU A 12 26.71 -7.47 15.19
N THR A 13 26.25 -6.23 15.37
CA THR A 13 25.37 -5.88 16.46
C THR A 13 24.07 -6.63 16.19
N ARG A 14 23.97 -7.84 16.76
CA ARG A 14 22.72 -8.61 16.83
C ARG A 14 21.78 -7.83 17.76
N ALA A 15 21.19 -6.76 17.23
CA ALA A 15 20.11 -6.06 17.90
C ALA A 15 19.06 -7.13 18.23
N SER A 16 18.76 -7.30 19.52
CA SER A 16 17.87 -8.36 19.95
C SER A 16 16.51 -8.17 19.24
N PRO A 17 15.86 -9.25 18.79
CA PRO A 17 14.58 -9.14 18.11
C PRO A 17 13.57 -8.35 18.97
N VAL A 18 13.65 -8.52 20.29
CA VAL A 18 12.84 -7.79 21.28
C VAL A 18 13.09 -6.27 21.23
N PHE A 19 14.34 -5.82 21.14
CA PHE A 19 14.65 -4.39 21.03
C PHE A 19 14.13 -3.78 19.72
N ARG A 20 14.24 -4.53 18.60
CA ARG A 20 13.69 -4.12 17.30
C ARG A 20 12.16 -4.01 17.34
N PHE A 21 11.49 -5.00 17.95
CA PHE A 21 10.04 -4.97 18.14
C PHE A 21 9.60 -3.82 19.06
N ALA A 22 10.30 -3.58 20.16
CA ALA A 22 10.01 -2.48 21.07
C ALA A 22 10.14 -1.10 20.39
N MET A 23 11.09 -0.95 19.46
CA MET A 23 11.29 0.30 18.71
C MET A 23 10.23 0.52 17.62
N LEU A 24 9.69 -0.55 17.02
CA LEU A 24 8.64 -0.50 16.00
C LEU A 24 7.22 -0.45 16.60
N LEU A 25 7.03 -0.94 17.83
CA LEU A 25 5.74 -1.06 18.51
C LEU A 25 4.97 0.27 18.61
N PRO A 26 5.56 1.38 19.08
CA PRO A 26 4.84 2.64 19.22
C PRO A 26 4.30 3.16 17.89
N GLY A 27 5.13 3.15 16.84
CA GLY A 27 4.73 3.58 15.49
C GLY A 27 3.67 2.65 14.89
N GLY A 28 3.89 1.34 14.97
CA GLY A 28 2.96 0.33 14.47
C GLY A 28 1.60 0.41 15.15
N LEU A 29 1.56 0.57 16.47
CA LEU A 29 0.30 0.72 17.22
C LEU A 29 -0.45 1.99 16.82
N VAL A 30 0.22 3.14 16.77
CA VAL A 30 -0.41 4.40 16.39
C VAL A 30 -1.00 4.30 14.99
N THR A 31 -0.22 3.84 14.00
CA THR A 31 -0.71 3.64 12.63
C THR A 31 -1.88 2.66 12.58
N PHE A 32 -1.80 1.54 13.30
CA PHE A 32 -2.87 0.55 13.37
C PHE A 32 -4.18 1.15 13.92
N PHE A 33 -4.12 1.83 15.06
CA PHE A 33 -5.30 2.46 15.66
C PHE A 33 -5.87 3.58 14.77
N LEU A 34 -5.03 4.38 14.12
CA LEU A 34 -5.49 5.42 13.21
C LEU A 34 -6.20 4.83 11.98
N ILE A 35 -5.67 3.75 11.39
CA ILE A 35 -6.32 3.06 10.27
C ILE A 35 -7.66 2.49 10.71
N LEU A 36 -7.72 1.81 11.86
CA LEU A 36 -8.96 1.25 12.38
C LEU A 36 -10.00 2.34 12.69
N PHE A 37 -9.57 3.46 13.28
CA PHE A 37 -10.45 4.58 13.56
C PHE A 37 -11.01 5.19 12.28
N ALA A 38 -10.17 5.46 11.28
CA ALA A 38 -10.60 5.98 9.99
C ALA A 38 -11.57 5.02 9.28
N LEU A 39 -11.27 3.72 9.28
CA LEU A 39 -12.13 2.71 8.70
C LEU A 39 -13.48 2.61 9.42
N GLY A 40 -13.46 2.64 10.76
CA GLY A 40 -14.66 2.67 11.58
C GLY A 40 -15.55 3.88 11.29
N LEU A 41 -14.95 5.07 11.13
CA LEU A 41 -15.68 6.27 10.72
C LEU A 41 -16.28 6.15 9.32
N VAL A 42 -15.53 5.62 8.34
CA VAL A 42 -16.04 5.41 6.97
C VAL A 42 -17.22 4.45 6.98
N ILE A 43 -17.13 3.34 7.71
CA ILE A 43 -18.21 2.37 7.86
C ILE A 43 -19.42 3.04 8.53
N PHE A 44 -19.20 3.72 9.66
CA PHE A 44 -20.27 4.43 10.37
C PHE A 44 -20.99 5.44 9.46
N LEU A 45 -20.24 6.20 8.67
CA LEU A 45 -20.79 7.16 7.73
C LEU A 45 -21.50 6.48 6.55
N ALA A 46 -21.01 5.33 6.08
CA ALA A 46 -21.65 4.57 5.01
C ALA A 46 -23.05 4.08 5.40
N PHE A 47 -23.26 3.73 6.67
CA PHE A 47 -24.58 3.37 7.21
C PHE A 47 -25.42 4.56 7.66
N ARG A 48 -24.87 5.78 7.69
CA ARG A 48 -25.61 6.98 8.09
C ARG A 48 -26.40 7.54 6.89
N GLY A 49 -27.68 7.84 7.08
CA GLY A 49 -28.50 8.46 6.02
C GLY A 49 -27.94 9.82 5.59
N ASN A 50 -27.78 10.02 4.28
CA ASN A 50 -27.13 11.21 3.70
C ASN A 50 -28.14 12.31 3.32
N ASP A 51 -29.11 12.60 4.19
CA ASP A 51 -30.28 13.44 3.86
C ASP A 51 -29.98 14.95 3.93
N GLY A 52 -28.71 15.37 3.90
CA GLY A 52 -28.28 16.77 4.05
C GLY A 52 -28.53 17.37 5.45
N SER A 53 -29.23 16.66 6.33
CA SER A 53 -29.46 17.04 7.73
C SER A 53 -28.33 16.54 8.63
N LEU A 54 -27.71 17.46 9.37
CA LEU A 54 -26.70 17.16 10.39
C LEU A 54 -27.23 16.24 11.51
N LEU A 55 -28.56 16.09 11.62
CA LEU A 55 -29.27 15.38 12.69
C LEU A 55 -30.15 14.21 12.18
N GLY A 56 -29.90 13.67 10.98
CA GLY A 56 -30.55 12.43 10.53
C GLY A 56 -30.08 11.23 11.36
N VAL A 57 -30.80 10.90 12.43
CA VAL A 57 -30.51 9.78 13.36
C VAL A 57 -31.14 8.48 12.85
N GLY A 58 -30.73 8.04 11.66
CA GLY A 58 -31.16 6.76 11.10
C GLY A 58 -29.98 5.99 10.53
N LEU A 59 -29.71 4.80 11.08
CA LEU A 59 -28.90 3.80 10.39
C LEU A 59 -29.72 3.29 9.20
N THR A 60 -29.19 3.45 7.98
CA THR A 60 -29.86 3.06 6.74
C THR A 60 -28.91 2.34 5.81
N ALA A 61 -29.43 1.34 5.09
CA ALA A 61 -28.73 0.67 4.01
C ALA A 61 -28.98 1.33 2.63
N ALA A 62 -29.73 2.43 2.59
CA ALA A 62 -30.11 3.10 1.34
C ALA A 62 -28.89 3.54 0.50
N ASN A 63 -27.80 3.98 1.14
CA ASN A 63 -26.58 4.38 0.44
C ASN A 63 -25.99 3.23 -0.41
N PHE A 64 -26.04 2.00 0.09
CA PHE A 64 -25.57 0.82 -0.65
C PHE A 64 -26.46 0.50 -1.84
N VAL A 65 -27.78 0.64 -1.68
CA VAL A 65 -28.74 0.45 -2.78
C VAL A 65 -28.52 1.51 -3.85
N THR A 66 -28.36 2.78 -3.50
CA THR A 66 -28.07 3.87 -4.44
C THR A 66 -26.81 3.59 -5.25
N VAL A 67 -25.72 3.19 -4.60
CA VAL A 67 -24.47 2.84 -5.30
C VAL A 67 -24.65 1.66 -6.25
N ALA A 68 -25.50 0.69 -5.88
CA ALA A 68 -25.74 -0.49 -6.70
C ALA A 68 -26.67 -0.22 -7.90
N THR A 69 -27.66 0.67 -7.76
CA THR A 69 -28.69 0.91 -8.77
C THR A 69 -28.43 2.12 -9.66
N ASP A 70 -27.61 3.08 -9.20
CA ASP A 70 -27.36 4.30 -9.96
C ASP A 70 -26.38 4.05 -11.12
N PRO A 71 -26.82 4.24 -12.39
CA PRO A 71 -26.00 3.98 -13.56
C PRO A 71 -24.77 4.90 -13.67
N LEU A 72 -24.81 6.08 -13.04
CA LEU A 72 -23.67 7.01 -13.05
C LEU A 72 -22.50 6.45 -12.25
N TYR A 73 -22.76 5.88 -11.06
CA TYR A 73 -21.73 5.24 -10.24
C TYR A 73 -21.06 4.09 -10.99
N TRP A 74 -21.84 3.24 -11.63
CA TRP A 74 -21.32 2.15 -12.46
C TRP A 74 -20.51 2.65 -13.65
N THR A 75 -20.98 3.68 -14.35
CA THR A 75 -20.28 4.25 -15.50
C THR A 75 -18.91 4.78 -15.11
N VAL A 76 -18.81 5.54 -14.02
CA VAL A 76 -17.55 6.09 -13.53
C VAL A 76 -16.62 4.99 -13.03
N THR A 77 -17.16 4.02 -12.29
CA THR A 77 -16.38 2.91 -11.73
C THR A 77 -15.79 2.03 -12.83
N LEU A 78 -16.59 1.65 -13.82
CA LEU A 78 -16.13 0.83 -14.95
C LEU A 78 -15.12 1.57 -15.81
N ARG A 79 -15.33 2.86 -16.11
CA ARG A 79 -14.35 3.67 -16.84
C ARG A 79 -13.02 3.72 -16.10
N SER A 80 -13.05 3.96 -14.80
CA SER A 80 -11.84 4.01 -13.96
C SER A 80 -11.13 2.66 -13.92
N LEU A 81 -11.89 1.57 -13.79
CA LEU A 81 -11.36 0.21 -13.78
C LEU A 81 -10.69 -0.15 -15.12
N VAL A 82 -11.32 0.19 -16.24
CA VAL A 82 -10.76 -0.01 -17.58
C VAL A 82 -9.47 0.79 -17.75
N ILE A 83 -9.45 2.07 -17.34
CA ILE A 83 -8.26 2.90 -17.41
C ILE A 83 -7.14 2.31 -16.55
N ALA A 84 -7.41 1.94 -15.30
CA ALA A 84 -6.41 1.35 -14.41
C ALA A 84 -5.87 0.02 -14.96
N GLY A 85 -6.73 -0.83 -15.53
CA GLY A 85 -6.34 -2.08 -16.17
C GLY A 85 -5.46 -1.85 -17.40
N LEU A 86 -5.84 -0.92 -18.28
CA LEU A 86 -5.05 -0.56 -19.45
C LEU A 86 -3.69 0.02 -19.05
N VAL A 87 -3.66 0.93 -18.07
CA VAL A 87 -2.41 1.51 -17.55
C VAL A 87 -1.51 0.40 -17.01
N THR A 88 -2.05 -0.50 -16.18
CA THR A 88 -1.28 -1.63 -15.63
C THR A 88 -0.69 -2.50 -16.74
N LEU A 89 -1.47 -2.84 -17.76
CA LEU A 89 -1.02 -3.64 -18.89
C LEU A 89 0.09 -2.94 -19.67
N VAL A 90 -0.09 -1.66 -20.00
CA VAL A 90 0.92 -0.85 -20.70
C VAL A 90 2.19 -0.74 -19.87
N THR A 91 2.09 -0.52 -18.56
CA THR A 91 3.24 -0.48 -17.66
C THR A 91 3.99 -1.80 -17.66
N VAL A 92 3.30 -2.94 -17.54
CA VAL A 92 3.94 -4.26 -17.56
C VAL A 92 4.59 -4.53 -18.92
N VAL A 93 3.89 -4.29 -20.02
CA VAL A 93 4.41 -4.52 -21.39
C VAL A 93 5.64 -3.65 -21.66
N THR A 94 5.71 -2.44 -21.11
CA THR A 94 6.84 -1.53 -21.32
C THR A 94 8.00 -1.79 -20.36
N ALA A 95 7.71 -2.10 -19.09
CA ALA A 95 8.72 -2.33 -18.07
C ALA A 95 9.35 -3.73 -18.13
N TYR A 96 8.58 -4.75 -18.52
CA TYR A 96 9.04 -6.13 -18.57
C TYR A 96 10.23 -6.35 -19.54
N PRO A 97 10.27 -5.78 -20.75
CA PRO A 97 11.42 -5.88 -21.65
C PRO A 97 12.71 -5.35 -21.03
N VAL A 98 12.62 -4.20 -20.35
CA VAL A 98 13.77 -3.59 -19.66
C VAL A 98 14.23 -4.50 -18.52
N ALA A 99 13.30 -5.00 -17.71
CA ALA A 99 13.59 -5.94 -16.63
C ALA A 99 14.19 -7.26 -17.15
N TYR A 100 13.69 -7.78 -18.27
CA TYR A 100 14.20 -8.99 -18.93
C TYR A 100 15.63 -8.77 -19.42
N TYR A 101 15.91 -7.66 -20.10
CA TYR A 101 17.26 -7.34 -20.54
C TYR A 101 18.22 -7.17 -19.34
N LEU A 102 17.79 -6.48 -18.28
CA LEU A 102 18.57 -6.35 -17.06
C LEU A 102 18.74 -7.69 -16.31
N ALA A 103 17.80 -8.62 -16.42
CA ALA A 103 17.88 -9.93 -15.76
C ALA A 103 18.83 -10.88 -16.49
N PHE A 104 18.76 -10.93 -17.82
CA PHE A 104 19.48 -11.93 -18.63
C PHE A 104 20.76 -11.40 -19.30
N HIS A 105 20.83 -10.11 -19.65
CA HIS A 105 21.95 -9.52 -20.39
C HIS A 105 22.83 -8.57 -19.55
N ALA A 106 22.48 -8.29 -18.28
CA ALA A 106 23.38 -7.63 -17.34
C ALA A 106 24.48 -8.61 -16.90
N GLY A 107 25.37 -8.95 -17.82
CA GLY A 107 26.49 -9.84 -17.60
C GLY A 107 27.46 -9.32 -16.54
N ARG A 108 27.90 -10.23 -15.66
CA ARG A 108 29.22 -10.31 -15.00
C ARG A 108 29.76 -9.11 -14.19
N ARG A 109 29.04 -8.00 -14.03
CA ARG A 109 29.45 -6.86 -13.16
C ARG A 109 28.37 -6.43 -12.17
N ARG A 110 27.58 -7.37 -11.66
CA ARG A 110 26.54 -7.13 -10.63
C ARG A 110 27.09 -6.94 -9.21
N GLY A 111 28.40 -7.04 -8.97
CA GLY A 111 29.00 -7.04 -7.63
C GLY A 111 29.91 -5.85 -7.30
N LEU A 112 29.85 -4.73 -8.04
CA LEU A 112 30.70 -3.55 -7.81
C LEU A 112 29.94 -2.22 -7.65
N LEU A 113 28.61 -2.27 -7.52
CA LEU A 113 27.76 -1.14 -7.11
C LEU A 113 27.02 -1.55 -5.84
#